data_AF-A0A946B1J6-F1
#
_entry.id   AF-A0A946B1J6-F1
#
_cell.length_a   1.000
_cell.length_b   1.000
_cell.length_c   1.000
_cell.angle_alpha   90.00
_cell.angle_beta   90.00
_cell.angle_gamma   90.00
#
_symmetry.space_group_name_H-M   'P 1'
#
loop_
_entity.id
_entity.type
_entity.pdbx_description
1 polymer ?
#
loop_
_entity_poly.entity_id
_entity_poly.type
_entity_poly.pdbx_seq_one_letter_code
_entity_poly.pdbx_strand_id
1 'polypeptide(L)' 'KYSLLELASGDVMFAATGVTSGTMLAGVRREGLGVRTESLVMRSKTGTVRKLDTFHNFDRKPMFDD' A
#
# COMPACT_ATOMS: atom_id res chain seq x y z
N LYS A 1 5.62 -6.23 29.30
CA LYS A 1 5.88 -6.33 27.84
C LYS A 1 4.67 -7.01 27.21
N TYR A 2 4.16 -6.49 26.11
CA TYR A 2 3.09 -7.14 25.36
C TYR A 2 3.68 -8.11 24.34
N SER A 3 3.06 -9.27 24.19
CA SER A 3 3.26 -10.22 23.11
C SER A 3 2.53 -9.77 21.84
N LEU A 4 2.85 -10.38 20.70
CA LEU A 4 2.24 -10.03 19.42
C LEU A 4 0.70 -10.11 19.44
N LEU A 5 0.15 -11.20 20.01
CA LEU A 5 -1.30 -11.43 20.05
C LEU A 5 -2.02 -10.53 21.06
N GLU A 6 -1.29 -9.91 21.99
CA GLU A 6 -1.82 -8.83 22.85
C GLU A 6 -1.88 -7.49 22.12
N LEU A 7 -1.09 -7.29 21.06
CA LEU A 7 -1.08 -6.07 20.24
C LEU A 7 -2.02 -6.17 19.03
N ALA A 8 -2.09 -7.32 18.38
CA ALA A 8 -2.94 -7.57 17.22
C ALA A 8 -3.39 -9.04 17.18
N SER A 9 -4.69 -9.27 17.28
CA SER A 9 -5.30 -10.61 17.25
C SER A 9 -6.67 -10.60 16.57
N GLY A 10 -7.21 -11.80 16.29
CA GLY A 10 -8.44 -11.98 15.52
C GLY A 10 -8.23 -11.91 14.00
N ASP A 11 -9.22 -11.37 13.29
CA ASP A 11 -9.17 -11.15 11.85
C ASP A 11 -8.52 -9.80 11.55
N VAL A 12 -7.22 -9.82 11.26
CA VAL A 12 -6.37 -8.64 11.13
C VAL A 12 -6.02 -8.42 9.66
N MET A 13 -6.10 -7.16 9.23
CA MET A 13 -5.59 -6.72 7.93
C MET A 13 -4.48 -5.69 8.12
N PHE A 14 -3.46 -5.76 7.27
CA PHE A 14 -2.39 -4.79 7.20
C PHE A 14 -2.31 -4.22 5.79
N ALA A 15 -2.19 -2.91 5.67
CA ALA A 15 -1.96 -2.23 4.40
C ALA A 15 -0.89 -1.16 4.59
N ALA A 16 0.08 -1.11 3.67
CA ALA A 16 1.12 -0.09 3.64
C ALA A 16 1.40 0.35 2.21
N THR A 17 1.73 1.62 2.02
CA THR A 17 2.12 2.20 0.73
C THR A 17 3.41 2.99 0.91
N GLY A 18 4.36 2.81 0.00
CA GLY A 18 5.63 3.54 0.04
C GLY A 18 5.44 5.00 -0.34
N VAL A 19 5.79 5.93 0.57
CA VAL A 19 5.83 7.38 0.27
C VAL A 19 7.19 7.72 -0.32
N THR A 20 8.26 7.41 0.40
CA THR A 20 9.65 7.43 -0.08
C THR A 20 10.14 6.00 -0.29
N SER A 21 11.13 5.82 -1.16
CA SER A 21 11.69 4.48 -1.41
C SER A 21 12.40 3.96 -0.18
N GLY A 22 11.90 2.84 0.34
CA GLY A 22 12.49 2.09 1.43
C GLY A 22 12.82 0.66 1.02
N THR A 23 13.20 -0.14 2.00
CA THR A 23 13.57 -1.54 1.79
C THR A 23 12.39 -2.45 1.44
N MET A 24 11.18 -2.10 1.91
CA MET A 24 9.97 -2.92 1.72
C MET A 24 9.15 -2.50 0.49
N LEU A 25 8.99 -1.19 0.30
CA LEU A 25 8.15 -0.60 -0.74
C LEU A 25 8.86 0.57 -1.40
N ALA A 26 8.76 0.64 -2.72
CA ALA A 26 9.21 1.79 -3.48
C ALA A 26 8.31 3.00 -3.22
N GLY A 27 8.90 4.20 -3.21
CA GLY A 27 8.17 5.45 -3.01
C GLY A 27 7.29 5.80 -4.19
N VAL A 28 6.46 6.82 -4.00
CA VAL A 28 5.63 7.39 -5.07
C VAL A 28 6.54 7.94 -6.17
N ARG A 29 6.28 7.56 -7.42
CA ARG A 29 7.03 8.03 -8.60
C ARG A 29 6.07 8.69 -9.59
N ARG A 30 6.45 9.85 -10.12
CA ARG A 30 5.74 10.45 -11.26
C ARG A 30 6.12 9.68 -12.52
N GLU A 31 5.13 9.28 -13.31
CA GLU A 31 5.31 8.55 -14.56
C GLU A 31 4.36 9.12 -15.62
N GLY A 32 4.89 9.83 -16.61
CA GLY A 32 4.10 10.45 -17.67
C GLY A 32 2.95 11.31 -17.11
N LEU A 33 1.72 10.96 -17.49
CA LEU A 33 0.47 11.63 -17.10
C LEU A 33 -0.14 11.06 -15.81
N GLY A 34 0.70 10.53 -14.92
CA GLY A 34 0.22 9.88 -13.71
C GLY A 34 1.31 9.67 -12.66
N VAL A 35 0.98 8.83 -11.69
CA VAL A 35 1.91 8.39 -10.65
C VAL A 35 1.84 6.88 -10.46
N ARG A 36 2.95 6.27 -10.08
CA ARG A 36 3.04 4.87 -9.68
C ARG A 36 3.28 4.78 -8.18
N THR A 37 2.55 3.87 -7.53
CA THR A 37 2.69 3.56 -6.10
C THR A 37 2.89 2.07 -5.91
N GLU A 38 3.71 1.70 -4.93
CA GLU A 38 3.85 0.31 -4.51
C GLU A 38 3.21 0.13 -3.12
N SER A 39 2.35 -0.87 -2.98
CA SER A 39 1.64 -1.18 -1.73
C SER A 39 1.75 -2.67 -1.36
N LEU A 40 1.66 -2.96 -0.06
CA LEU A 40 1.56 -4.31 0.49
C LEU A 40 0.25 -4.43 1.27
N VAL A 41 -0.57 -5.42 0.93
CA VAL A 41 -1.81 -5.73 1.66
C VAL A 41 -1.75 -7.18 2.13
N MET A 42 -2.06 -7.41 3.41
CA MET A 42 -2.03 -8.74 4.03
C MET A 42 -3.27 -8.98 4.88
N ARG A 43 -3.71 -10.23 4.99
CA ARG A 43 -4.87 -10.63 5.79
C ARG A 43 -4.62 -11.90 6.58
N SER A 44 -4.76 -11.86 7.91
CA SER A 44 -4.47 -12.99 8.79
C SER A 44 -5.38 -14.20 8.50
N LYS A 45 -6.68 -13.96 8.33
CA LYS A 45 -7.67 -15.01 8.14
C LYS A 45 -7.49 -15.82 6.86
N THR A 46 -6.91 -15.24 5.80
CA THR A 46 -6.67 -15.95 4.53
C THR A 46 -5.20 -16.24 4.26
N GLY A 47 -4.28 -15.72 5.09
CA GLY A 47 -2.83 -15.79 4.85
C GLY A 47 -2.38 -15.09 3.57
N THR A 48 -3.25 -14.34 2.90
CA THR A 48 -2.96 -13.74 1.59
C THR A 48 -2.07 -12.53 1.75
N VAL A 49 -1.01 -12.47 0.94
CA VAL A 49 -0.12 -11.32 0.80
C VAL A 49 -0.22 -10.83 -0.64
N ARG A 50 -0.53 -9.55 -0.82
CA ARG A 50 -0.62 -8.90 -2.12
C ARG A 50 0.37 -7.75 -2.17
N LYS A 51 1.36 -7.86 -3.04
CA LYS A 51 2.19 -6.75 -3.45
C LYS A 51 1.57 -6.12 -4.69
N LEU A 52 1.23 -4.85 -4.60
CA LEU A 52 0.47 -4.11 -5.61
C LEU A 52 1.37 -3.03 -6.19
N ASP A 53 1.54 -3.07 -7.50
CA ASP A 53 2.15 -2.00 -8.27
C ASP A 53 1.05 -1.33 -9.10
N THR A 54 0.73 -0.08 -8.75
CA THR A 54 -0.46 0.60 -9.25
C THR A 54 -0.07 1.89 -9.95
N PHE A 55 -0.51 2.03 -11.20
CA PHE A 55 -0.46 3.28 -11.94
C PHE A 55 -1.79 4.05 -11.81
N HIS A 56 -1.70 5.27 -11.33
CA HIS A 56 -2.81 6.21 -11.21
C HIS A 56 -2.77 7.16 -12.41
N ASN A 57 -3.74 7.03 -13.32
CA ASN A 57 -3.83 7.84 -14.53
C ASN A 57 -4.57 9.15 -14.23
N PHE A 58 -3.88 10.29 -14.33
CA PHE A 58 -4.47 11.60 -14.01
C PHE A 58 -5.28 12.24 -15.12
N ASP A 59 -5.17 11.79 -16.38
CA ASP A 59 -6.06 12.23 -17.45
C ASP A 59 -7.50 11.74 -17.21
N ARG A 60 -7.63 10.55 -16.64
CA ARG A 60 -8.94 9.92 -16.35
C ARG A 60 -9.46 10.24 -14.96
N LYS A 61 -8.56 10.41 -14.00
CA LYS A 61 -8.88 10.77 -12.62
C LYS A 61 -7.88 11.82 -12.13
N PRO A 62 -8.21 13.11 -12.28
CA PRO A 62 -7.36 14.19 -11.80
C PRO A 62 -7.00 14.03 -10.32
N MET A 63 -5.84 14.56 -9.92
CA MET A 63 -5.41 14.51 -8.52
C MET A 63 -6.28 15.39 -7.62
N PHE A 64 -6.78 16.50 -8.17
CA PHE A 64 -7.67 17.43 -7.51
C PHE A 64 -8.89 17.61 -8.39
N ASP A 65 -10.07 17.54 -7.79
CA ASP A 65 -11.30 17.94 -8.44
C ASP A 65 -11.44 19.47 -8.21
N ASP A 66 -11.62 20.23 -9.29
CA ASP A 66 -12.01 21.66 -9.21
C ASP A 66 -13.51 21.80 -8.89
#